data_AF-A0A7V8ZEN1-F1
#
_entry.id   AF-A0A7V8ZEN1-F1
#
_cell.length_a   1.000
_cell.length_b   1.000
_cell.length_c   1.000
_cell.angle_alpha   90.00
_cell.angle_beta   90.00
_cell.angle_gamma   90.00
#
_symmetry.space_group_name_H-M   'P 1'
#
loop_
_entity.id
_entity.type
_entity.pdbx_description
1 polymer ?
#
loop_
_entity_poly.entity_id
_entity_poly.type
_entity_poly.pdbx_seq_one_letter_code
_entity_poly.pdbx_strand_id
1 'polypeptide(L)'
;MSARSTALVLGLVVAAGGGAFALVYGPRDGALMALFMLGCGALVLGGAHLLARRRRVVGALSRQFVAGISLAIGLVTLGVGAIALLMFLSPHDAFTMIVLLLFAGALSACSASLLAGGVLDDIESVRDGLAAVGEGRREIEITTTAHDELAELAAAANEMAGRLDAEEHARRELVAAVSHDLRTPITSLRLLAAALQDDLVEGPAERGRYLADMETHIAALSNLIDDLFELSRL
;
A
#
# COMPACT_ATOMS: atom_id res chain seq x y z
N MET A 1 -12.45 2.48 -11.79
CA MET A 1 -13.31 2.89 -12.92
C MET A 1 -13.57 4.39 -12.87
N SER A 2 -13.45 5.10 -14.00
CA SER A 2 -13.81 6.52 -14.08
C SER A 2 -15.34 6.69 -14.10
N ALA A 3 -15.85 7.84 -13.64
CA ALA A 3 -17.29 8.14 -13.65
C ALA A 3 -17.93 8.05 -15.05
N ARG A 4 -17.13 8.17 -16.11
CA ARG A 4 -17.55 7.95 -17.51
C ARG A 4 -17.80 6.47 -17.81
N SER A 5 -16.97 5.56 -17.27
CA SER A 5 -17.11 4.12 -17.48
C SER A 5 -18.36 3.56 -16.78
N THR A 6 -18.67 4.03 -15.56
CA THR A 6 -19.90 3.61 -14.84
C THR A 6 -21.17 4.11 -15.52
N ALA A 7 -21.16 5.32 -16.05
CA ALA A 7 -22.30 5.88 -16.81
C ALA A 7 -22.56 5.11 -18.12
N LEU A 8 -21.51 4.69 -18.82
CA LEU A 8 -21.63 3.88 -20.05
C LEU A 8 -22.24 2.50 -19.77
N VAL A 9 -21.77 1.83 -18.71
CA VAL A 9 -22.32 0.52 -18.30
C VAL A 9 -23.78 0.66 -17.92
N LEU A 10 -24.14 1.69 -17.13
CA LEU A 10 -25.53 1.93 -16.78
C LEU A 10 -26.41 2.17 -18.02
N GLY A 11 -25.96 3.01 -18.95
CA GLY A 11 -26.69 3.28 -20.19
C GLY A 11 -26.93 2.02 -21.02
N LEU A 12 -25.92 1.14 -21.13
CA LEU A 12 -26.02 -0.12 -21.88
C LEU A 12 -27.00 -1.10 -21.22
N VAL A 13 -26.96 -1.22 -19.90
CA VAL A 13 -27.89 -2.07 -19.12
C VAL A 13 -29.32 -1.57 -19.23
N VAL A 14 -29.53 -0.25 -19.11
CA VAL A 14 -30.85 0.39 -19.24
C VAL A 14 -31.42 0.20 -20.65
N ALA A 15 -30.60 0.39 -21.68
CA ALA A 15 -31.03 0.22 -23.07
C ALA A 15 -31.39 -1.25 -23.39
N ALA A 16 -30.58 -2.20 -22.93
CA ALA A 16 -30.84 -3.62 -23.11
C ALA A 16 -32.10 -4.08 -22.36
N GLY A 17 -32.23 -3.71 -21.08
CA GLY A 17 -33.39 -4.07 -20.25
C GLY A 17 -34.70 -3.45 -20.76
N GLY A 18 -34.68 -2.14 -21.05
CA GLY A 18 -35.83 -1.43 -21.61
C GLY A 18 -36.24 -1.94 -22.99
N GLY A 19 -35.28 -2.24 -23.87
CA GLY A 19 -35.52 -2.79 -25.20
C GLY A 19 -36.11 -4.21 -25.16
N ALA A 20 -35.58 -5.09 -24.30
CA ALA A 20 -36.13 -6.43 -24.12
C ALA A 20 -37.57 -6.40 -23.59
N PHE A 21 -37.87 -5.49 -22.65
CA PHE A 21 -39.21 -5.33 -22.11
C PHE A 21 -40.18 -4.73 -23.15
N ALA A 22 -39.71 -3.79 -23.97
CA ALA A 22 -40.47 -3.18 -25.06
C ALA A 22 -40.94 -4.21 -26.11
N LEU A 23 -40.12 -5.23 -26.38
CA LEU A 23 -40.44 -6.30 -27.32
C LEU A 23 -41.60 -7.20 -26.84
N VAL A 24 -41.74 -7.38 -25.53
CA VAL A 24 -42.73 -8.30 -24.94
C VAL A 24 -44.03 -7.58 -24.56
N TYR A 25 -43.92 -6.39 -23.97
CA TYR A 25 -45.06 -5.67 -23.38
C TYR A 25 -45.44 -4.41 -24.17
N GLY A 26 -44.62 -4.01 -25.15
CA GLY A 26 -44.87 -2.86 -26.01
C GLY A 26 -44.01 -1.63 -25.66
N PRO A 27 -43.91 -0.65 -26.57
CA PRO A 27 -42.92 0.42 -26.51
C PRO A 27 -43.13 1.40 -25.34
N ARG A 28 -44.38 1.61 -24.89
CA ARG A 28 -44.68 2.49 -23.75
C ARG A 28 -44.17 1.89 -22.44
N ASP A 29 -44.43 0.61 -22.22
CA ASP A 29 -44.03 -0.08 -20.98
C ASP A 29 -42.52 -0.31 -20.93
N GLY A 30 -41.88 -0.57 -22.08
CA GLY A 30 -40.43 -0.59 -22.19
C GLY A 30 -39.75 0.75 -21.89
N ALA A 31 -40.35 1.87 -22.31
CA ALA A 31 -39.83 3.20 -22.00
C ALA A 31 -39.94 3.54 -20.51
N LEU A 32 -41.06 3.16 -19.87
CA LEU A 32 -41.25 3.33 -18.42
C LEU A 32 -40.24 2.49 -17.63
N MET A 33 -40.01 1.24 -18.04
CA MET A 33 -39.01 0.37 -17.42
C MET A 33 -37.59 0.93 -17.57
N ALA A 34 -37.23 1.46 -18.74
CA ALA A 34 -35.93 2.10 -18.96
C ALA A 34 -35.72 3.32 -18.05
N LEU A 35 -36.74 4.19 -17.91
CA LEU A 35 -36.70 5.36 -17.03
C LEU A 35 -36.51 4.95 -15.56
N PHE A 36 -37.21 3.90 -15.14
CA PHE A 36 -37.10 3.35 -13.79
C PHE A 36 -35.69 2.80 -13.51
N MET A 37 -35.16 1.96 -14.41
CA MET A 37 -33.80 1.41 -14.27
C MET A 37 -32.74 2.52 -14.22
N LEU A 38 -32.93 3.59 -15.00
CA LEU A 38 -32.04 4.75 -15.01
C LEU A 38 -32.08 5.49 -13.66
N GLY A 39 -33.26 5.70 -13.09
CA GLY A 39 -33.43 6.35 -11.78
C GLY A 39 -32.80 5.56 -10.63
N CYS A 40 -33.09 4.25 -10.54
CA CYS A 40 -32.50 3.38 -9.54
C CYS A 40 -30.97 3.27 -9.72
N GLY A 41 -30.50 3.05 -10.95
CA GLY A 41 -29.07 2.95 -11.23
C GLY A 41 -28.31 4.25 -10.92
N ALA A 42 -28.89 5.41 -11.22
CA ALA A 42 -28.31 6.71 -10.88
C ALA A 42 -28.21 6.93 -9.36
N LEU A 43 -29.21 6.49 -8.58
CA LEU A 43 -29.20 6.56 -7.13
C LEU A 43 -28.14 5.64 -6.51
N VAL A 44 -28.01 4.40 -6.99
CA VAL A 44 -26.96 3.47 -6.51
C VAL A 44 -25.57 4.02 -6.83
N LEU A 45 -25.33 4.41 -8.08
CA LEU A 45 -24.03 4.93 -8.50
C LEU A 45 -23.70 6.27 -7.82
N GLY A 46 -24.69 7.15 -7.68
CA GLY A 46 -24.55 8.42 -6.98
C GLY A 46 -24.23 8.22 -5.50
N GLY A 47 -24.96 7.32 -4.83
CA GLY A 47 -24.71 6.95 -3.45
C GLY A 47 -23.33 6.32 -3.25
N ALA A 48 -22.97 5.34 -4.08
CA ALA A 48 -21.64 4.72 -4.08
C ALA A 48 -20.53 5.76 -4.29
N HIS A 49 -20.72 6.71 -5.21
CA HIS A 49 -19.73 7.76 -5.45
C HIS A 49 -19.64 8.77 -4.30
N LEU A 50 -20.76 9.06 -3.64
CA LEU A 50 -20.83 9.91 -2.45
C LEU A 50 -20.14 9.25 -1.24
N LEU A 51 -20.39 7.95 -1.02
CA LEU A 51 -19.70 7.12 -0.03
C LEU A 51 -18.19 7.09 -0.29
N ALA A 52 -17.78 6.90 -1.54
CA ALA A 52 -16.37 6.95 -1.94
C ALA A 52 -15.74 8.33 -1.75
N ARG A 53 -16.48 9.43 -1.99
CA ARG A 53 -16.01 10.81 -1.74
C ARG A 53 -15.92 11.14 -0.24
N ARG A 54 -16.80 10.57 0.58
CA ARG A 54 -16.77 10.71 2.06
C ARG A 54 -15.89 9.66 2.74
N ARG A 55 -14.85 9.17 2.04
CA ARG A 55 -13.86 8.19 2.53
C ARG A 55 -13.31 8.49 3.92
N ARG A 56 -13.08 9.77 4.25
CA ARG A 56 -12.54 10.18 5.57
C ARG A 56 -13.53 10.03 6.73
N VAL A 57 -14.85 9.99 6.47
CA VAL A 57 -15.89 9.90 7.51
C VAL A 57 -16.33 8.46 7.74
N VAL A 58 -16.31 7.62 6.70
CA VAL A 58 -16.82 6.24 6.75
C VAL A 58 -15.78 5.23 7.25
N GLY A 59 -14.53 5.65 7.47
CA GLY A 59 -13.47 4.83 8.09
C GLY A 59 -12.93 3.73 7.19
N ALA A 60 -12.59 2.57 7.76
CA ALA A 60 -11.92 1.43 7.09
C ALA A 60 -12.56 1.04 5.75
N LEU A 61 -11.74 0.63 4.78
CA LEU A 61 -12.19 0.29 3.43
C LEU A 61 -13.25 -0.83 3.44
N SER A 62 -13.13 -1.81 4.36
CA SER A 62 -14.08 -2.91 4.51
C SER A 62 -15.50 -2.41 4.81
N ARG A 63 -15.64 -1.42 5.72
CA ARG A 63 -16.95 -0.81 6.04
C ARG A 63 -17.56 -0.08 4.85
N GLN A 64 -16.72 0.53 4.00
CA GLN A 64 -17.20 1.22 2.79
C GLN A 64 -17.74 0.23 1.75
N PHE A 65 -17.06 -0.90 1.56
CA PHE A 65 -17.55 -1.97 0.68
C PHE A 65 -18.88 -2.51 1.19
N VAL A 66 -18.96 -2.89 2.47
CA VAL A 66 -20.20 -3.39 3.08
C VAL A 66 -21.33 -2.37 2.99
N ALA A 67 -21.06 -1.08 3.23
CA ALA A 67 -22.06 -0.01 3.11
C ALA A 67 -22.52 0.24 1.66
N GLY A 68 -21.61 0.18 0.69
CA GLY A 68 -21.96 0.34 -0.73
C GLY A 68 -22.80 -0.82 -1.25
N ILE A 69 -22.42 -2.04 -0.85
CA ILE A 69 -23.14 -3.28 -1.15
C ILE A 69 -24.56 -3.24 -0.55
N SER A 70 -24.69 -2.92 0.75
CA SER A 70 -25.98 -2.88 1.42
C SER A 70 -26.90 -1.81 0.85
N LEU A 71 -26.35 -0.66 0.46
CA LEU A 71 -27.08 0.39 -0.25
C LEU A 71 -27.61 -0.11 -1.60
N ALA A 72 -26.78 -0.78 -2.40
CA ALA A 72 -27.19 -1.31 -3.70
C ALA A 72 -28.34 -2.32 -3.56
N ILE A 73 -28.22 -3.25 -2.61
CA ILE A 73 -29.25 -4.26 -2.33
C ILE A 73 -30.53 -3.63 -1.84
N GLY A 74 -30.45 -2.69 -0.90
CA GLY A 74 -31.61 -1.98 -0.37
C GLY A 74 -32.38 -1.25 -1.48
N LEU A 75 -31.66 -0.59 -2.39
CA LEU A 75 -32.29 0.15 -3.48
C LEU A 75 -32.94 -0.76 -4.52
N VAL A 76 -32.27 -1.87 -4.87
CA VAL A 76 -32.81 -2.89 -5.80
C VAL A 76 -34.05 -3.55 -5.19
N THR A 77 -34.02 -3.88 -3.90
CA THR A 77 -35.16 -4.43 -3.16
C THR A 77 -36.35 -3.50 -3.13
N LEU A 78 -36.11 -2.24 -2.76
CA LEU A 78 -37.16 -1.23 -2.72
C LEU A 78 -37.76 -1.00 -4.11
N GLY A 79 -36.93 -0.99 -5.14
CA GLY A 79 -37.37 -0.81 -6.52
C GLY A 79 -38.24 -1.94 -7.04
N VAL A 80 -37.80 -3.20 -6.87
CA VAL A 80 -38.58 -4.36 -7.30
C VAL A 80 -39.84 -4.53 -6.45
N GLY A 81 -39.78 -4.26 -5.15
CA GLY A 81 -40.96 -4.25 -4.29
C GLY A 81 -42.01 -3.22 -4.74
N ALA A 82 -41.57 -2.01 -5.12
CA ALA A 82 -42.47 -1.00 -5.66
C ALA A 82 -43.13 -1.43 -6.98
N ILE A 83 -42.36 -2.03 -7.91
CA ILE A 83 -42.91 -2.56 -9.18
C ILE A 83 -43.88 -3.71 -8.91
N ALA A 84 -43.55 -4.63 -8.00
CA ALA A 84 -44.40 -5.77 -7.65
C ALA A 84 -45.76 -5.31 -7.07
N LEU A 85 -45.75 -4.26 -6.25
CA LEU A 85 -46.97 -3.65 -5.71
C LEU A 85 -47.80 -2.90 -6.76
N LEU A 86 -47.15 -2.34 -7.79
CA LEU A 86 -47.81 -1.56 -8.84
C LEU A 86 -48.35 -2.42 -10.00
N MET A 87 -47.82 -3.62 -10.24
CA MET A 87 -48.10 -4.39 -11.46
C MET A 87 -48.91 -5.70 -11.27
N PHE A 88 -49.06 -6.25 -10.06
CA PHE A 88 -49.62 -7.62 -9.90
C PHE A 88 -51.00 -7.71 -9.22
N LEU A 89 -51.91 -8.45 -9.86
CA LEU A 89 -53.26 -8.79 -9.37
C LEU A 89 -53.25 -9.92 -8.29
N SER A 90 -52.09 -10.51 -7.98
CA SER A 90 -51.92 -11.63 -7.03
C SER A 90 -50.85 -11.29 -5.97
N PRO A 91 -51.21 -11.14 -4.68
CA PRO A 91 -50.27 -10.85 -3.58
C PRO A 91 -49.15 -11.88 -3.41
N HIS A 92 -49.37 -13.12 -3.86
CA HIS A 92 -48.40 -14.21 -3.72
C HIS A 92 -47.17 -14.03 -4.61
N ASP A 93 -47.33 -13.56 -5.84
CA ASP A 93 -46.21 -13.40 -6.78
C ASP A 93 -45.31 -12.22 -6.38
N ALA A 94 -45.92 -11.15 -5.85
CA ALA A 94 -45.20 -10.02 -5.29
C ALA A 94 -44.38 -10.42 -4.05
N PHE A 95 -44.95 -11.22 -3.15
CA PHE A 95 -44.25 -11.74 -1.99
C PHE A 95 -43.05 -12.61 -2.40
N THR A 96 -43.25 -13.54 -3.33
CA THR A 96 -42.17 -14.42 -3.83
C THR A 96 -41.03 -13.63 -4.48
N MET A 97 -41.35 -12.60 -5.29
CA MET A 97 -40.34 -11.76 -5.93
C MET A 97 -39.50 -10.95 -4.92
N ILE A 98 -40.14 -10.36 -3.90
CA ILE A 98 -39.44 -9.60 -2.87
C ILE A 98 -38.49 -10.50 -2.08
N VAL A 99 -38.94 -11.70 -1.70
CA VAL A 99 -38.12 -12.69 -0.99
C VAL A 99 -36.92 -13.12 -1.83
N LEU A 100 -37.13 -13.44 -3.12
CA LEU A 100 -36.06 -13.86 -4.03
C LEU A 100 -35.00 -12.75 -4.21
N LEU A 101 -35.44 -11.50 -4.28
CA LEU A 101 -34.54 -10.37 -4.48
C LEU A 101 -33.73 -10.03 -3.23
N LEU A 102 -34.36 -10.08 -2.05
CA LEU A 102 -33.66 -9.96 -0.77
C LEU A 102 -32.61 -11.06 -0.62
N PHE A 103 -32.96 -12.30 -0.99
CA PHE A 103 -32.04 -13.42 -0.96
C PHE A 103 -30.87 -13.23 -1.94
N ALA A 104 -31.13 -12.89 -3.20
CA ALA A 104 -30.08 -12.63 -4.20
C ALA A 104 -29.18 -11.45 -3.81
N GLY A 105 -29.78 -10.41 -3.21
CA GLY A 105 -29.05 -9.28 -2.65
C GLY A 105 -28.15 -9.71 -1.50
N ALA A 106 -28.69 -10.36 -0.48
CA ALA A 106 -27.93 -10.86 0.66
C ALA A 106 -26.77 -11.79 0.24
N LEU A 107 -27.02 -12.67 -0.74
CA LEU A 107 -26.00 -13.57 -1.28
C LEU A 107 -24.89 -12.78 -2.01
N SER A 108 -25.26 -11.79 -2.82
CA SER A 108 -24.29 -10.91 -3.49
C SER A 108 -23.48 -10.10 -2.48
N ALA A 109 -24.09 -9.63 -1.40
CA ALA A 109 -23.38 -8.94 -0.33
C ALA A 109 -22.35 -9.82 0.36
N CYS A 110 -22.79 -11.01 0.76
CA CYS A 110 -21.95 -11.97 1.43
C CYS A 110 -20.74 -12.29 0.55
N SER A 111 -20.98 -12.64 -0.72
CA SER A 111 -19.93 -12.91 -1.72
C SER A 111 -18.93 -11.77 -1.87
N ALA A 112 -19.42 -10.54 -2.09
CA ALA A 112 -18.54 -9.39 -2.26
C ALA A 112 -17.77 -9.03 -0.98
N SER A 113 -18.35 -9.22 0.20
CA SER A 113 -17.65 -9.00 1.48
C SER A 113 -16.56 -10.02 1.76
N LEU A 114 -16.78 -11.29 1.38
CA LEU A 114 -15.77 -12.36 1.51
C LEU A 114 -14.58 -12.10 0.58
N LEU A 115 -14.85 -11.71 -0.68
CA LEU A 115 -13.80 -11.39 -1.65
C LEU A 115 -13.01 -10.12 -1.26
N ALA A 116 -13.70 -9.09 -0.77
CA ALA A 116 -13.04 -7.85 -0.36
C ALA A 116 -12.23 -8.00 0.93
N GLY A 117 -12.65 -8.89 1.85
CA GLY A 117 -11.95 -9.14 3.11
C GLY A 117 -10.50 -9.59 2.89
N GLY A 118 -10.29 -10.66 2.12
CA GLY A 118 -8.94 -11.20 1.89
C GLY A 118 -7.98 -10.19 1.24
N VAL A 119 -8.46 -9.46 0.22
CA VAL A 119 -7.66 -8.41 -0.45
C VAL A 119 -7.26 -7.30 0.52
N LEU A 120 -8.15 -6.91 1.43
CA LEU A 120 -7.86 -5.87 2.40
C LEU A 120 -6.85 -6.35 3.44
N ASP A 121 -7.01 -7.56 3.96
CA ASP A 121 -6.10 -8.13 4.94
C ASP A 121 -4.66 -8.23 4.38
N ASP A 122 -4.51 -8.66 3.12
CA ASP A 122 -3.20 -8.70 2.46
C ASP A 122 -2.59 -7.28 2.28
N ILE A 123 -3.40 -6.28 1.94
CA ILE A 123 -2.95 -4.87 1.86
C ILE A 123 -2.52 -4.34 3.24
N GLU A 124 -3.25 -4.69 4.31
CA GLU A 124 -2.91 -4.29 5.66
C GLU A 124 -1.61 -4.96 6.13
N SER A 125 -1.40 -6.24 5.80
CA SER A 125 -0.13 -6.95 6.04
C SER A 125 1.06 -6.23 5.40
N VAL A 126 0.96 -5.87 4.12
CA VAL A 126 2.02 -5.13 3.41
C VAL A 126 2.23 -3.74 4.02
N ARG A 127 1.15 -3.01 4.35
CA ARG A 127 1.23 -1.69 4.99
C ARG A 127 1.97 -1.76 6.32
N ASP A 128 1.61 -2.71 7.17
CA ASP A 128 2.15 -2.83 8.53
C ASP A 128 3.61 -3.30 8.48
N GLY A 129 3.94 -4.19 7.53
CA GLY A 129 5.32 -4.57 7.23
C GLY A 129 6.19 -3.38 6.80
N LEU A 130 5.72 -2.58 5.83
CA LEU A 130 6.42 -1.37 5.38
C LEU A 130 6.54 -0.31 6.49
N ALA A 131 5.52 -0.15 7.34
CA ALA A 131 5.59 0.76 8.48
C ALA A 131 6.67 0.31 9.47
N ALA A 132 6.75 -0.99 9.75
CA ALA A 132 7.77 -1.55 10.63
C ALA A 132 9.19 -1.41 10.04
N VAL A 133 9.36 -1.54 8.70
CA VAL A 133 10.61 -1.20 8.00
C VAL A 133 10.95 0.28 8.16
N GLY A 134 9.95 1.17 8.09
CA GLY A 134 10.10 2.61 8.33
C GLY A 134 10.51 2.96 9.77
N GLU A 135 10.10 2.16 10.75
CA GLU A 135 10.54 2.25 12.15
C GLU A 135 11.97 1.73 12.38
N GLY A 136 12.65 1.23 11.35
CA GLY A 136 14.02 0.74 11.42
C GLY A 136 14.14 -0.73 11.82
N ARG A 137 13.03 -1.48 11.87
CA ARG A 137 13.10 -2.94 11.98
C ARG A 137 13.54 -3.51 10.64
N ARG A 138 14.40 -4.52 10.66
CA ARG A 138 15.01 -5.10 9.46
C ARG A 138 14.77 -6.60 9.31
N GLU A 139 14.49 -7.29 10.41
CA GLU A 139 14.04 -8.69 10.42
C GLU A 139 12.51 -8.74 10.29
N ILE A 140 11.98 -8.41 9.11
CA ILE A 140 10.54 -8.49 8.84
C ILE A 140 10.33 -9.25 7.54
N GLU A 141 9.45 -10.24 7.58
CA GLU A 141 8.94 -10.92 6.40
C GLU A 141 7.48 -10.54 6.19
N ILE A 142 7.21 -9.86 5.09
CA ILE A 142 5.85 -9.52 4.68
C ILE A 142 5.25 -10.74 4.00
N THR A 143 4.24 -11.34 4.63
CA THR A 143 3.54 -12.51 4.11
C THR A 143 2.13 -12.13 3.65
N THR A 144 1.72 -12.70 2.53
CA THR A 144 0.36 -12.56 1.97
C THR A 144 -0.20 -13.92 1.62
N THR A 145 -1.52 -14.05 1.64
CA THR A 145 -2.22 -15.26 1.15
C THR A 145 -2.53 -15.19 -0.34
N ALA A 146 -2.43 -14.00 -0.93
CA ALA A 146 -2.53 -13.74 -2.36
C ALA A 146 -1.54 -14.56 -3.20
N HIS A 147 -1.95 -14.85 -4.44
CA HIS A 147 -1.13 -15.49 -5.48
C HIS A 147 -1.16 -14.66 -6.79
N ASP A 148 -1.45 -13.37 -6.66
CA ASP A 148 -1.69 -12.41 -7.75
C ASP A 148 -0.75 -11.19 -7.62
N GLU A 149 -1.15 -10.03 -8.14
CA GLU A 149 -0.37 -8.80 -8.09
C GLU A 149 -0.02 -8.35 -6.65
N LEU A 150 -0.81 -8.76 -5.64
CA LEU A 150 -0.48 -8.47 -4.24
C LEU A 150 0.69 -9.32 -3.72
N ALA A 151 0.83 -10.56 -4.22
CA ALA A 151 1.97 -11.41 -3.90
C ALA A 151 3.26 -10.84 -4.51
N GLU A 152 3.19 -10.35 -5.75
CA GLU A 152 4.31 -9.65 -6.40
C GLU A 152 4.70 -8.38 -5.63
N LEU A 153 3.71 -7.61 -5.16
CA LEU A 153 3.95 -6.42 -4.34
C LEU A 153 4.64 -6.76 -3.01
N ALA A 154 4.20 -7.82 -2.33
CA ALA A 154 4.83 -8.27 -1.09
C ALA A 154 6.27 -8.75 -1.32
N ALA A 155 6.51 -9.50 -2.40
CA ALA A 155 7.86 -9.93 -2.78
C ALA A 155 8.79 -8.74 -3.07
N ALA A 156 8.32 -7.75 -3.83
CA ALA A 156 9.08 -6.53 -4.10
C ALA A 156 9.36 -5.71 -2.84
N ALA A 157 8.41 -5.66 -1.90
CA ALA A 157 8.59 -4.99 -0.61
C ALA A 157 9.64 -5.70 0.27
N ASN A 158 9.62 -7.04 0.30
CA ASN A 158 10.63 -7.86 0.99
C ASN A 158 12.04 -7.67 0.37
N GLU A 159 12.14 -7.64 -0.96
CA GLU A 159 13.41 -7.38 -1.64
C GLU A 159 13.98 -6.01 -1.27
N MET A 160 13.14 -4.96 -1.27
CA MET A 160 13.53 -3.63 -0.85
C MET A 160 13.99 -3.61 0.62
N ALA A 161 13.27 -4.28 1.52
CA ALA A 161 13.63 -4.36 2.93
C ALA A 161 15.00 -5.05 3.12
N GLY A 162 15.25 -6.15 2.39
CA GLY A 162 16.54 -6.85 2.40
C GLY A 162 17.69 -5.99 1.88
N ARG A 163 17.46 -5.20 0.82
CA ARG A 163 18.47 -4.27 0.29
C ARG A 163 18.83 -3.17 1.29
N LEU A 164 17.83 -2.61 1.98
CA LEU A 164 18.05 -1.61 3.02
C LEU A 164 18.81 -2.17 4.23
N ASP A 165 18.56 -3.42 4.59
CA ASP A 165 19.31 -4.08 5.66
C ASP A 165 20.77 -4.31 5.27
N ALA A 166 21.01 -4.83 4.05
CA ALA A 166 22.36 -5.03 3.53
C ALA A 166 23.16 -3.71 3.43
N GLU A 167 22.53 -2.63 2.96
CA GLU A 167 23.18 -1.31 2.88
C GLU A 167 23.55 -0.77 4.27
N GLU A 168 22.64 -0.88 5.24
CA GLU A 168 22.91 -0.45 6.62
C GLU A 168 24.00 -1.32 7.28
N HIS A 169 24.03 -2.62 7.00
CA HIS A 169 25.09 -3.51 7.48
C HIS A 169 26.45 -3.13 6.89
N ALA A 170 26.52 -2.94 5.57
CA ALA A 170 27.73 -2.50 4.87
C ALA A 170 28.22 -1.14 5.40
N ARG A 171 27.31 -0.20 5.65
CA ARG A 171 27.63 1.10 6.25
C ARG A 171 28.24 0.95 7.64
N ARG A 172 27.69 0.08 8.49
CA ARG A 172 28.21 -0.18 9.84
C ARG A 172 29.58 -0.84 9.80
N GLU A 173 29.78 -1.82 8.92
CA GLU A 173 31.07 -2.48 8.72
C GLU A 173 32.13 -1.49 8.24
N LEU A 174 31.80 -0.63 7.27
CA LEU A 174 32.71 0.42 6.80
C LEU A 174 33.11 1.35 7.94
N VAL A 175 32.15 1.85 8.72
CA VAL A 175 32.43 2.73 9.86
C VAL A 175 33.31 2.03 10.90
N ALA A 176 33.06 0.75 11.18
CA ALA A 176 33.87 -0.03 12.11
C ALA A 176 35.31 -0.24 11.60
N ALA A 177 35.47 -0.59 10.33
CA ALA A 177 36.76 -0.78 9.69
C ALA A 177 37.58 0.51 9.68
N VAL A 178 36.99 1.62 9.21
CA VAL A 178 37.64 2.94 9.22
C VAL A 178 38.02 3.35 10.65
N SER A 179 37.15 3.15 11.64
CA SER A 179 37.45 3.47 13.04
C SER A 179 38.63 2.66 13.59
N HIS A 180 38.75 1.40 13.19
CA HIS A 180 39.87 0.55 13.56
C HIS A 180 41.18 1.05 12.93
N ASP A 181 41.16 1.33 11.63
CA ASP A 181 42.34 1.72 10.87
C ASP A 181 42.85 3.12 11.25
N LEU A 182 41.97 4.04 11.63
CA LEU A 182 42.35 5.35 12.17
C LEU A 182 42.93 5.26 13.59
N ARG A 183 42.50 4.29 14.41
CA ARG A 183 42.96 4.16 15.81
C ARG A 183 44.45 3.89 15.89
N THR A 184 44.98 3.06 15.00
CA THR A 184 46.40 2.65 14.97
C THR A 184 47.35 3.84 14.83
N PRO A 185 47.30 4.66 13.76
CA PRO A 185 48.19 5.81 13.61
C PRO A 185 47.96 6.89 14.66
N ILE A 186 46.72 7.10 15.14
CA ILE A 186 46.45 8.03 16.25
C ILE A 186 47.14 7.57 17.54
N THR A 187 47.15 6.27 17.80
CA THR A 187 47.80 5.70 19.00
C THR A 187 49.32 5.85 18.90
N SER A 188 49.91 5.57 17.73
CA SER A 188 51.33 5.81 17.47
C SER A 188 51.71 7.28 17.66
N LEU A 189 50.93 8.22 17.08
CA LEU A 189 51.16 9.65 17.24
C LEU A 189 51.13 10.08 18.71
N ARG A 190 50.18 9.57 19.50
CA ARG A 190 50.13 9.85 20.95
C ARG A 190 51.35 9.31 21.69
N LEU A 191 51.80 8.10 21.37
CA LEU A 191 52.96 7.49 22.01
C LEU A 191 54.25 8.25 21.69
N LEU A 192 54.45 8.61 20.41
CA LEU A 192 55.58 9.43 19.97
C LEU A 192 55.56 10.81 20.62
N ALA A 193 54.37 11.42 20.75
CA ALA A 193 54.21 12.74 21.37
C ALA A 193 54.52 12.70 22.87
N ALA A 194 54.02 11.68 23.57
CA ALA A 194 54.30 11.48 24.99
C ALA A 194 55.80 11.28 25.23
N ALA A 195 56.47 10.46 24.42
CA ALA A 195 57.93 10.26 24.53
C ALA A 195 58.73 11.55 24.35
N LEU A 196 58.30 12.43 23.44
CA LEU A 196 58.93 13.75 23.24
C LEU A 196 58.64 14.74 24.37
N GLN A 197 57.48 14.61 25.05
CA GLN A 197 57.07 15.46 26.17
C GLN A 197 57.72 15.05 27.49
N ASP A 198 57.89 13.74 27.71
CA ASP A 198 58.48 13.18 28.93
C ASP A 198 60.02 13.16 28.92
N ASP A 199 60.64 13.85 27.94
CA ASP A 199 62.09 13.88 27.67
C ASP A 199 62.75 12.48 27.62
N LEU A 200 61.98 11.47 27.22
CA LEU A 200 62.45 10.09 27.02
C LEU A 200 63.35 9.94 25.77
N VAL A 201 63.44 10.98 24.93
CA VAL A 201 64.17 10.99 23.66
C VAL A 201 65.42 11.86 23.78
N GLU A 202 66.61 11.25 23.62
CA GLU A 202 67.88 11.92 23.89
C GLU A 202 68.51 12.53 22.63
N GLY A 203 68.67 13.85 22.66
CA GLY A 203 69.44 14.59 21.67
C GLY A 203 68.71 14.92 20.35
N PRO A 204 69.30 15.81 19.53
CA PRO A 204 68.61 16.39 18.37
C PRO A 204 68.29 15.39 17.26
N ALA A 205 69.16 14.38 17.07
CA ALA A 205 69.00 13.39 16.01
C ALA A 205 67.81 12.45 16.29
N GLU A 206 67.63 12.01 17.53
CA GLU A 206 66.55 11.10 17.89
C GLU A 206 65.18 11.81 17.91
N ARG A 207 65.14 13.08 18.37
CA ARG A 207 63.94 13.93 18.24
C ARG A 207 63.55 14.11 16.77
N GLY A 208 64.53 14.31 15.88
CA GLY A 208 64.28 14.40 14.44
C GLY A 208 63.65 13.14 13.86
N ARG A 209 64.08 11.95 14.30
CA ARG A 209 63.48 10.66 13.90
C ARG A 209 62.03 10.54 14.36
N TYR A 210 61.73 10.87 15.61
CA TYR A 210 60.35 10.82 16.13
C TYR A 210 59.41 11.76 15.37
N LEU A 211 59.87 12.96 15.03
CA LEU A 211 59.11 13.90 14.20
C LEU A 211 58.86 13.37 12.79
N ALA A 212 59.87 12.74 12.16
CA ALA A 212 59.70 12.11 10.85
C ALA A 212 58.73 10.91 10.89
N ASP A 213 58.76 10.12 11.97
CA ASP A 213 57.81 9.03 12.18
C ASP A 213 56.38 9.58 12.36
N MET A 214 56.22 10.70 13.08
CA MET A 214 54.92 11.38 13.18
C MET A 214 54.42 11.89 11.82
N GLU A 215 55.27 12.53 11.01
CA GLU A 215 54.91 12.97 9.65
C GLU A 215 54.44 11.80 8.79
N THR A 216 55.09 10.64 8.91
CA THR A 216 54.68 9.41 8.21
C THR A 216 53.28 8.95 8.61
N HIS A 217 52.96 8.94 9.90
CA HIS A 217 51.62 8.57 10.38
C HIS A 217 50.55 9.61 10.00
N ILE A 218 50.88 10.90 9.96
CA ILE A 218 49.99 11.96 9.49
C ILE A 218 49.70 11.77 8.00
N ALA A 219 50.72 11.50 7.18
CA ALA A 219 50.54 11.23 5.75
C ALA A 219 49.66 9.99 5.51
N ALA A 220 49.84 8.92 6.29
CA ALA A 220 48.99 7.73 6.22
C ALA A 220 47.52 8.04 6.57
N LEU A 221 47.27 8.87 7.59
CA LEU A 221 45.93 9.34 7.93
C LEU A 221 45.30 10.18 6.82
N SER A 222 46.07 11.07 6.17
CA SER A 222 45.60 11.86 5.04
C SER A 222 45.17 10.99 3.86
N ASN A 223 45.98 9.99 3.49
CA ASN A 223 45.62 9.06 2.41
C ASN A 223 44.33 8.28 2.72
N LEU A 224 44.17 7.80 3.96
CA LEU A 224 42.94 7.11 4.41
C LEU A 224 41.68 7.99 4.31
N ILE A 225 41.83 9.29 4.61
CA ILE A 225 40.74 10.26 4.47
C ILE A 225 40.41 10.50 2.99
N ASP A 226 41.42 10.62 2.14
CA ASP A 226 41.25 10.80 0.69
C ASP A 226 40.55 9.58 0.07
N ASP A 227 40.96 8.36 0.43
CA ASP A 227 40.32 7.11 0.00
C ASP A 227 38.84 7.07 0.41
N LEU A 228 38.50 7.51 1.63
CA LEU A 228 37.12 7.59 2.10
C LEU A 228 36.29 8.62 1.33
N PHE A 229 36.90 9.77 0.97
CA PHE A 229 36.26 10.78 0.15
C PHE A 229 35.95 10.26 -1.26
N GLU A 230 36.88 9.53 -1.87
CA GLU A 230 36.69 8.90 -3.18
C GLU A 230 35.54 7.88 -3.13
N LEU A 231 35.49 7.06 -2.07
CA LEU A 231 34.41 6.09 -1.87
C LEU A 231 33.04 6.74 -1.69
N SER A 232 32.96 7.89 -1.02
CA SER A 232 31.69 8.60 -0.76
C SER A 232 31.07 9.29 -1.98
N ARG A 233 31.84 9.43 -3.07
CA ARG A 233 31.49 10.21 -4.26
C ARG A 233 31.05 9.35 -5.45
N LEU A 234 31.30 8.03 -5.38
CA LEU A 234 30.80 7.01 -6.29
C LEU A 234 29.36 6.62 -5.91
#